data_AF-X1M7L7-F1
#
_entry.id   AF-X1M7L7-F1
#
_cell.length_a   1.000
_cell.length_b   1.000
_cell.length_c   1.000
_cell.angle_alpha   90.00
_cell.angle_beta   90.00
_cell.angle_gamma   90.00
#
_symmetry.space_group_name_H-M   'P 1'
#
loop_
_entity.id
_entity.type
_entity.pdbx_description
1 polymer ?
#
loop_
_entity_poly.entity_id
_entity_poly.type
_entity_poly.pdbx_seq_one_letter_code
_entity_poly.pdbx_strand_id
1 'polypeptide(L)'
;FSSVCVGMSNVTVLNSNVAAVLDKTTLSQADMEVFKEYAAATCSGYCAGCADICNAALADVSYVSDIMRYLMYYNSYGNRDRARELFAQIPANVRSKLLSTDYGTAEAHCPQHLPIHELVIEAVSKLA
;
A
#
# COMPACT_ATOMS: atom_id res chain seq x y z
N PHE A 1 -19.99 -4.57 9.65
CA PHE A 1 -19.31 -5.85 9.37
C PHE A 1 -17.93 -5.50 8.83
N SER A 2 -16.87 -6.03 9.43
CA SER A 2 -15.49 -5.81 8.97
C SER A 2 -14.96 -7.13 8.43
N SER A 3 -14.28 -7.10 7.29
CA SER A 3 -13.71 -8.28 6.63
C SER A 3 -12.31 -7.96 6.12
N VAL A 4 -11.42 -8.94 6.15
CA VAL A 4 -10.06 -8.81 5.61
C VAL A 4 -9.77 -9.95 4.63
N CYS A 5 -9.14 -9.63 3.50
CA CYS A 5 -8.67 -10.61 2.53
C CYS A 5 -7.21 -10.95 2.84
N VAL A 6 -6.99 -12.04 3.58
CA VAL A 6 -5.64 -12.51 3.93
C VAL A 6 -5.12 -13.54 2.94
N GLY A 7 -3.84 -13.42 2.56
CA GLY A 7 -3.18 -14.40 1.70
C GLY A 7 -2.99 -15.74 2.42
N MET A 8 -3.08 -16.84 1.67
CA MET A 8 -2.90 -18.21 2.18
C MET A 8 -1.90 -18.95 1.28
N SER A 9 -0.63 -18.60 1.43
CA SER A 9 0.46 -19.13 0.57
C SER A 9 0.78 -20.60 0.84
N ASN A 10 0.36 -21.14 1.98
CA ASN A 10 0.48 -22.56 2.33
C ASN A 10 -0.58 -22.94 3.37
N VAL A 11 -0.69 -24.26 3.64
CA VAL A 11 -1.68 -24.82 4.56
C VAL A 11 -1.47 -24.36 6.01
N THR A 12 -0.24 -24.10 6.43
CA THR A 12 0.06 -23.59 7.79
C THR A 12 -0.54 -22.20 7.99
N VAL A 13 -0.36 -21.29 7.04
CA VAL A 13 -0.95 -19.94 7.09
C VAL A 13 -2.48 -20.00 7.05
N LEU A 14 -3.05 -20.86 6.18
CA LEU A 14 -4.49 -21.10 6.16
C LEU A 14 -5.02 -21.53 7.54
N ASN A 15 -4.40 -22.53 8.16
CA ASN A 15 -4.81 -23.01 9.48
C ASN A 15 -4.69 -21.93 10.56
N SER A 16 -3.63 -21.11 10.50
CA SER A 16 -3.45 -20.00 11.43
C SER A 16 -4.53 -18.92 11.25
N ASN A 17 -4.89 -18.58 10.01
CA ASN A 17 -5.94 -17.61 9.73
C ASN A 17 -7.32 -18.12 10.21
N VAL A 18 -7.61 -19.41 9.99
CA VAL A 18 -8.84 -20.05 10.48
C VAL A 18 -8.89 -20.04 12.00
N ALA A 19 -7.79 -20.40 12.67
CA ALA A 19 -7.71 -20.36 14.13
C ALA A 19 -7.96 -18.93 14.66
N ALA A 20 -7.35 -17.91 14.05
CA ALA A 20 -7.54 -16.52 14.45
C ALA A 20 -9.00 -16.04 14.31
N VAL A 21 -9.70 -16.46 13.25
CA VAL A 21 -11.13 -16.11 13.04
C VAL A 21 -12.04 -16.84 14.02
N LEU A 22 -11.69 -18.06 14.42
CA LEU A 22 -12.48 -18.87 15.36
C LEU A 22 -12.20 -18.54 16.83
N ASP A 23 -11.09 -17.87 17.13
CA ASP A 23 -10.75 -17.39 18.46
C ASP A 23 -11.71 -16.27 18.89
N LYS A 24 -12.40 -16.50 20.01
CA LYS A 24 -13.39 -15.56 20.60
C LYS A 24 -12.80 -14.73 21.73
N THR A 25 -11.49 -14.82 21.97
CA THR A 25 -10.80 -14.00 22.95
C THR A 25 -10.97 -12.53 22.57
N THR A 26 -11.61 -11.77 23.45
CA THR A 26 -11.78 -10.33 23.28
C THR A 26 -10.51 -9.60 23.67
N LEU A 27 -10.05 -8.72 22.79
CA LEU A 27 -8.96 -7.79 23.08
C LEU A 27 -9.40 -6.82 24.19
N SER A 28 -8.51 -6.60 25.15
CA SER A 28 -8.73 -5.62 26.21
C SER A 28 -8.56 -4.20 25.67
N GLN A 29 -9.00 -3.22 26.44
CA GLN A 29 -8.78 -1.81 26.12
C GLN A 29 -7.28 -1.48 26.01
N ALA A 30 -6.44 -2.07 26.86
CA ALA A 30 -4.99 -1.88 26.83
C ALA A 30 -4.37 -2.44 25.54
N ASP A 31 -4.83 -3.61 25.06
CA ASP A 31 -4.36 -4.17 23.78
C ASP A 31 -4.70 -3.23 22.61
N MET A 32 -5.92 -2.67 22.62
CA MET A 32 -6.36 -1.73 21.60
C MET A 32 -5.58 -0.41 21.61
N GLU A 33 -5.14 0.05 22.79
CA GLU A 33 -4.29 1.23 22.93
C GLU A 33 -2.91 1.00 22.32
N VAL A 34 -2.28 -0.15 22.58
CA VAL A 34 -1.00 -0.53 21.97
C VAL A 34 -1.12 -0.57 20.44
N PHE A 35 -2.21 -1.12 19.89
CA PHE A 35 -2.41 -1.13 18.43
C PHE A 35 -2.58 0.26 17.84
N LYS A 36 -3.25 1.18 18.54
CA LYS A 36 -3.42 2.57 18.08
C LYS A 36 -2.08 3.31 18.09
N GLU A 37 -1.30 3.15 19.15
CA GLU A 37 0.05 3.74 19.26
C GLU A 37 0.95 3.24 18.14
N TYR A 38 0.99 1.92 17.92
CA TYR A 38 1.78 1.33 16.85
C TYR A 38 1.33 1.80 15.46
N ALA A 39 0.02 1.83 15.20
CA ALA A 39 -0.52 2.30 13.93
C ALA A 39 -0.18 3.78 13.70
N ALA A 40 -0.28 4.63 14.72
CA ALA A 40 0.10 6.04 14.61
C ALA A 40 1.61 6.22 14.38
N ALA A 41 2.45 5.38 15.00
CA ALA A 41 3.89 5.45 14.85
C ALA A 41 4.41 4.92 13.49
N THR A 42 3.64 4.07 12.82
CA THR A 42 4.07 3.36 11.59
C THR A 42 3.21 3.64 10.36
N CYS A 43 2.23 4.54 10.47
CA CYS A 43 1.29 4.89 9.41
C CYS A 43 1.97 5.26 8.09
N SER A 44 3.05 6.02 8.15
CA SER A 44 3.83 6.44 6.98
C SER A 44 4.63 5.33 6.30
N GLY A 45 4.60 4.10 6.84
CA GLY A 45 5.24 2.93 6.25
C GLY A 45 4.40 2.19 5.21
N TYR A 46 3.12 2.52 5.04
CA TYR A 46 2.26 1.81 4.08
C TYR A 46 1.18 2.69 3.44
N CYS A 47 0.76 2.31 2.23
CA CYS A 47 -0.40 2.91 1.58
C CYS A 47 -1.69 2.22 2.01
N ALA A 48 -2.65 2.99 2.53
CA ALA A 48 -3.97 2.50 2.92
C ALA A 48 -4.93 2.27 1.74
N GLY A 49 -4.53 2.56 0.49
CA GLY A 49 -5.35 2.29 -0.70
C GLY A 49 -6.55 3.23 -0.89
N CYS A 50 -6.54 4.42 -0.27
CA CYS A 50 -7.61 5.43 -0.37
C CYS A 50 -7.63 6.16 -1.73
N ALA A 51 -7.38 5.46 -2.85
CA ALA A 51 -7.03 5.99 -4.16
C ALA A 51 -7.69 7.34 -4.55
N ASP A 52 -8.97 7.51 -4.23
CA ASP A 52 -9.77 8.73 -4.45
C ASP A 52 -9.17 10.03 -3.86
N ILE A 53 -8.23 9.97 -2.92
CA ILE A 53 -7.59 11.16 -2.34
C ILE A 53 -6.39 11.61 -3.17
N CYS A 54 -5.35 10.78 -3.25
CA CYS A 54 -4.11 11.15 -3.93
C CYS A 54 -4.24 11.12 -5.45
N ASN A 55 -5.05 10.21 -6.01
CA ASN A 55 -5.28 10.19 -7.45
C ASN A 55 -6.11 11.38 -7.91
N ALA A 56 -7.09 11.84 -7.10
CA ALA A 56 -7.89 13.03 -7.44
C ALA A 56 -7.07 14.32 -7.39
N ALA A 57 -6.02 14.36 -6.57
CA ALA A 57 -5.09 15.49 -6.53
C ALA A 57 -4.18 15.59 -7.76
N LEU A 58 -4.12 14.55 -8.61
CA LEU A 58 -3.19 14.44 -9.74
C LEU A 58 -3.93 14.13 -11.04
N ALA A 59 -4.41 15.17 -11.73
CA ALA A 59 -5.20 15.04 -12.96
C ALA A 59 -4.53 14.21 -14.06
N ASP A 60 -3.19 14.27 -14.16
CA ASP A 60 -2.40 13.60 -15.20
C ASP A 60 -1.78 12.26 -14.77
N VAL A 61 -1.78 11.95 -13.47
CA VAL A 61 -1.06 10.79 -12.88
C VAL A 61 -1.89 10.14 -11.78
N SER A 62 -3.06 9.64 -12.16
CA SER A 62 -4.02 8.97 -11.27
C SER A 62 -3.67 7.50 -10.96
N TYR A 63 -2.39 7.18 -10.79
CA TYR A 63 -1.87 5.81 -10.57
C TYR A 63 -1.10 5.66 -9.25
N VAL A 64 -1.14 6.64 -8.34
CA VAL A 64 -0.35 6.59 -7.09
C VAL A 64 -0.69 5.33 -6.29
N SER A 65 -1.97 5.07 -6.04
CA SER A 65 -2.37 3.90 -5.25
C SER A 65 -1.92 2.56 -5.88
N ASP A 66 -1.93 2.47 -7.20
CA ASP A 66 -1.45 1.28 -7.92
C ASP A 66 0.05 1.13 -7.83
N ILE A 67 0.80 2.22 -8.02
CA ILE A 67 2.26 2.23 -7.87
C ILE A 67 2.66 1.80 -6.46
N MET A 68 2.00 2.32 -5.42
CA MET A 68 2.26 1.90 -4.04
C MET A 68 1.98 0.41 -3.82
N ARG A 69 0.89 -0.11 -4.41
CA ARG A 69 0.55 -1.53 -4.35
C ARG A 69 1.60 -2.39 -5.06
N TYR A 70 2.11 -1.96 -6.21
CA TYR A 70 3.15 -2.68 -6.94
C TYR A 70 4.48 -2.66 -6.19
N LEU A 71 4.84 -1.51 -5.61
CA LEU A 71 6.04 -1.40 -4.78
C LEU A 71 5.95 -2.29 -3.54
N MET A 72 4.78 -2.39 -2.90
CA MET A 72 4.53 -3.33 -1.81
C MET A 72 4.69 -4.79 -2.26
N TYR A 73 4.18 -5.17 -3.43
CA TYR A 73 4.38 -6.51 -3.98
C TYR A 73 5.86 -6.85 -4.14
N TYR A 74 6.67 -5.87 -4.58
CA TYR A 74 8.10 -6.03 -4.74
C TYR A 74 8.85 -6.11 -3.40
N ASN A 75 8.63 -5.13 -2.52
CA ASN A 75 9.40 -4.94 -1.29
C ASN A 75 8.97 -5.89 -0.16
N SER A 76 7.66 -6.10 0.00
CA SER A 76 7.11 -6.79 1.18
C SER A 76 6.72 -8.23 0.89
N TYR A 77 6.15 -8.51 -0.29
CA TYR A 77 5.65 -9.86 -0.62
C TYR A 77 6.63 -10.70 -1.44
N GLY A 78 7.72 -10.10 -1.94
CA GLY A 78 8.69 -10.79 -2.79
C GLY A 78 8.18 -11.12 -4.21
N ASN A 79 6.99 -10.64 -4.57
CA ASN A 79 6.35 -10.87 -5.87
C ASN A 79 6.90 -9.91 -6.93
N ARG A 80 8.21 -9.95 -7.16
CA ARG A 80 8.97 -8.97 -7.96
C ARG A 80 8.54 -8.94 -9.43
N ASP A 81 8.42 -10.09 -10.06
CA ASP A 81 8.06 -10.18 -11.48
C ASP A 81 6.64 -9.67 -11.71
N ARG A 82 5.71 -10.07 -10.84
CA ARG A 82 4.33 -9.58 -10.87
C ARG A 82 4.24 -8.06 -10.71
N ALA A 83 5.05 -7.49 -9.82
CA ALA A 83 5.11 -6.04 -9.63
C ALA A 83 5.56 -5.31 -10.91
N ARG A 84 6.61 -5.82 -11.58
CA ARG A 84 7.11 -5.28 -12.86
C ARG A 84 6.08 -5.40 -13.98
N GLU A 85 5.45 -6.56 -14.12
CA GLU A 85 4.41 -6.79 -15.13
C GLU A 85 3.23 -5.82 -14.98
N LEU A 86 2.78 -5.58 -13.75
CA LEU A 86 1.68 -4.66 -13.47
C LEU A 86 2.11 -3.20 -13.67
N PHE A 87 3.32 -2.84 -13.29
CA PHE A 87 3.86 -1.50 -13.54
C PHE A 87 4.00 -1.22 -15.04
N ALA A 88 4.44 -2.19 -15.84
CA ALA A 88 4.55 -2.07 -17.29
C ALA A 88 3.19 -1.85 -18.00
N GLN A 89 2.08 -2.26 -17.37
CA GLN A 89 0.72 -2.03 -17.86
C GLN A 89 0.23 -0.60 -17.64
N ILE A 90 0.92 0.21 -16.83
CA ILE A 90 0.61 1.64 -16.72
C ILE A 90 0.83 2.29 -18.09
N PRO A 91 -0.14 3.07 -18.61
CA PRO A 91 -0.03 3.71 -19.91
C PRO A 91 1.29 4.49 -20.06
N ALA A 92 1.94 4.35 -21.22
CA ALA A 92 3.27 4.91 -21.45
C ALA A 92 3.31 6.44 -21.25
N ASN A 93 2.22 7.15 -21.63
CA ASN A 93 2.07 8.58 -21.45
C ASN A 93 1.98 9.00 -19.97
N VAL A 94 1.53 8.11 -19.09
CA VAL A 94 1.54 8.33 -17.63
C VAL A 94 2.93 8.00 -17.09
N ARG A 95 3.51 6.85 -17.47
CA ARG A 95 4.85 6.44 -17.02
C ARG A 95 5.93 7.49 -17.33
N SER A 96 5.86 8.13 -18.50
CA SER A 96 6.81 9.18 -18.88
C SER A 96 6.74 10.43 -18.01
N LYS A 97 5.63 10.67 -17.30
CA LYS A 97 5.43 11.86 -16.45
C LYS A 97 5.77 11.61 -14.98
N LEU A 98 5.95 10.35 -14.55
CA LEU A 98 6.07 9.99 -13.13
C LEU A 98 7.19 10.76 -12.42
N LEU A 99 8.38 10.82 -13.01
CA LEU A 99 9.53 11.48 -12.38
C LEU A 99 9.45 13.01 -12.42
N SER A 100 8.67 13.59 -13.33
CA SER A 100 8.52 15.05 -13.47
C SER A 100 7.31 15.62 -12.75
N THR A 101 6.45 14.77 -12.17
CA THR A 101 5.20 15.20 -11.52
C THR A 101 5.50 15.73 -10.12
N ASP A 102 4.88 16.85 -9.79
CA ASP A 102 4.86 17.36 -8.41
C ASP A 102 3.79 16.62 -7.61
N TYR A 103 4.22 15.91 -6.58
CA TYR A 103 3.34 15.13 -5.70
C TYR A 103 2.96 15.87 -4.42
N GLY A 104 3.43 17.11 -4.20
CA GLY A 104 3.28 17.81 -2.92
C GLY A 104 1.82 17.93 -2.45
N THR A 105 0.88 18.19 -3.36
CA THR A 105 -0.56 18.22 -3.01
C THR A 105 -1.10 16.83 -2.63
N ALA A 106 -0.65 15.77 -3.32
CA ALA A 106 -1.06 14.41 -3.01
C ALA A 106 -0.51 13.94 -1.65
N GLU A 107 0.73 14.31 -1.33
CA GLU A 107 1.37 14.03 -0.04
C GLU A 107 0.67 14.79 1.10
N ALA A 108 0.38 16.08 0.90
CA ALA A 108 -0.33 16.90 1.88
C ALA A 108 -1.73 16.37 2.21
N HIS A 109 -2.41 15.74 1.25
CA HIS A 109 -3.71 15.13 1.46
C HIS A 109 -3.66 13.67 1.94
N CYS A 110 -2.49 13.01 1.90
CA CYS A 110 -2.38 11.61 2.27
C CYS A 110 -2.66 11.42 3.78
N PRO A 111 -3.67 10.64 4.19
CA PRO A 111 -3.96 10.41 5.61
C PRO A 111 -2.84 9.66 6.35
N GLN A 112 -1.96 8.98 5.61
CA GLN A 112 -0.81 8.25 6.15
C GLN A 112 0.50 9.06 6.04
N HIS A 113 0.46 10.29 5.50
CA HIS A 113 1.64 11.15 5.31
C HIS A 113 2.78 10.46 4.53
N LEU A 114 2.43 9.71 3.49
CA LEU A 114 3.42 9.02 2.66
C LEU A 114 4.31 10.01 1.91
N PRO A 115 5.63 9.74 1.81
CA PRO A 115 6.52 10.42 0.89
C PRO A 115 6.31 9.86 -0.54
N ILE A 116 5.17 10.18 -1.14
CA ILE A 116 4.75 9.67 -2.46
C ILE A 116 5.81 9.93 -3.53
N HIS A 117 6.44 11.09 -3.56
CA HIS A 117 7.47 11.41 -4.56
C HIS A 117 8.66 10.44 -4.47
N GLU A 118 9.20 10.24 -3.26
CA GLU A 118 10.33 9.34 -3.02
C GLU A 118 9.97 7.89 -3.38
N LEU A 119 8.76 7.45 -3.00
CA LEU A 119 8.26 6.11 -3.31
C LEU A 119 8.02 5.90 -4.81
N VAL A 120 7.60 6.93 -5.55
CA VAL A 120 7.47 6.86 -7.01
C VAL A 120 8.85 6.75 -7.67
N ILE A 121 9.85 7.50 -7.22
CA ILE A 121 11.23 7.37 -7.70
C ILE A 121 11.73 5.93 -7.48
N GLU A 122 11.52 5.40 -6.28
CA GLU A 122 11.88 4.04 -5.95
C GLU A 122 11.17 3.02 -6.85
N ALA A 123 9.87 3.19 -7.06
CA ALA A 123 9.08 2.34 -7.94
C ALA A 123 9.60 2.36 -9.38
N VAL A 124 9.89 3.53 -9.94
CA VAL A 124 10.49 3.64 -11.29
C VAL A 124 11.84 2.93 -11.32
N SER A 125 12.68 3.07 -10.29
CA SER A 125 13.99 2.41 -10.24
C SER A 125 13.90 0.88 -10.14
N LYS A 126 12.92 0.33 -9.42
CA LYS A 126 12.81 -1.13 -9.17
C LYS A 126 11.95 -1.86 -10.20
N LEU A 127 10.95 -1.18 -10.75
CA LEU A 127 9.84 -1.78 -11.49
C LEU A 127 9.85 -1.52 -13.01
N ALA A 128 10.58 -0.50 -13.48
CA ALA A 128 10.66 -0.14 -14.90
C ALA A 128 11.58 -1.05 -15.72
#